data_AF-A0A4Q5QZF7-F1
#
_entry.id   AF-A0A4Q5QZF7-F1
#
_cell.length_a   1.000
_cell.length_b   1.000
_cell.length_c   1.000
_cell.angle_alpha   90.00
_cell.angle_beta   90.00
_cell.angle_gamma   90.00
#
_symmetry.space_group_name_H-M   'P 1'
#
loop_
_entity.id
_entity.type
_entity.pdbx_description
1 polymer ?
#
loop_
_entity_poly.entity_id
_entity_poly.type
_entity_poly.pdbx_seq_one_letter_code
_entity_poly.pdbx_strand_id
1 'polypeptide(L)' 'MVLKSRNKQDIDQAQRAYWWQKTPLERLAAAAQLMAEARRVYAANPANPPLAYGNRVLKSATPVPRRAR' A
#
# COMPACT_ATOMS: atom_id res chain seq x y z
N MET A 1 10.03 -18.02 0.07
CA MET A 1 9.91 -18.42 -1.34
C MET A 1 9.64 -17.17 -2.16
N VAL A 2 10.43 -16.92 -3.21
CA VAL A 2 10.24 -15.77 -4.11
C VAL A 2 9.82 -16.32 -5.47
N LEU A 3 8.60 -16.00 -5.90
CA LEU A 3 8.09 -16.34 -7.22
C LEU A 3 8.44 -15.21 -8.21
N LYS A 4 9.12 -15.54 -9.30
CA LYS A 4 9.36 -14.62 -10.43
C LYS A 4 8.69 -15.19 -11.66
N SER A 5 7.71 -14.48 -12.22
CA SER A 5 7.08 -14.83 -13.50
C SER A 5 7.02 -13.59 -14.40
N ARG A 6 7.04 -13.81 -15.71
CA ARG A 6 6.76 -12.77 -16.72
C ARG A 6 5.25 -12.61 -16.96
N ASN A 7 4.45 -13.59 -16.54
CA ASN A 7 2.99 -13.56 -16.64
C ASN A 7 2.39 -13.01 -15.34
N LYS A 8 1.63 -11.92 -15.45
CA LYS A 8 0.97 -11.28 -14.31
C LYS A 8 -0.07 -12.20 -13.65
N GLN A 9 -0.76 -13.03 -14.44
CA GLN A 9 -1.82 -13.90 -13.92
C GLN A 9 -1.28 -14.91 -12.90
N ASP A 10 -0.10 -15.47 -13.14
CA ASP A 10 0.55 -16.41 -12.23
C ASP A 10 0.87 -15.74 -10.88
N ILE A 11 1.33 -14.48 -10.92
CA ILE A 11 1.64 -13.70 -9.72
C ILE A 11 0.37 -13.45 -8.92
N ASP A 12 -0.69 -12.99 -9.58
CA ASP A 12 -1.96 -12.69 -8.93
C ASP A 12 -2.57 -13.94 -8.30
N GLN A 13 -2.53 -15.07 -9.01
CA GLN A 13 -3.06 -16.35 -8.52
C GLN A 13 -2.26 -16.87 -7.32
N ALA A 14 -0.93 -16.82 -7.38
CA ALA A 14 -0.07 -17.23 -6.28
C ALA A 14 -0.28 -16.34 -5.03
N GLN A 15 -0.36 -15.02 -5.21
CA GLN A 15 -0.67 -14.10 -4.12
C GLN A 15 -2.03 -14.41 -3.49
N ARG A 16 -3.05 -14.65 -4.32
CA ARG A 16 -4.40 -14.95 -3.84
C ARG A 16 -4.44 -16.26 -3.05
N ALA A 17 -3.81 -17.32 -3.57
CA ALA A 17 -3.70 -18.60 -2.87
C ALA A 17 -2.99 -18.46 -1.53
N TYR A 18 -1.88 -17.71 -1.49
CA TYR A 18 -1.14 -17.43 -0.26
C TYR A 18 -2.03 -16.74 0.80
N TRP A 19 -2.74 -15.68 0.41
CA TRP A 19 -3.59 -14.94 1.36
C TRP A 19 -4.83 -15.72 1.82
N TRP A 20 -5.36 -16.61 0.99
CA TRP A 20 -6.49 -17.45 1.39
C TRP A 20 -6.15 -18.53 2.41
N GLN A 21 -4.90 -18.98 2.45
CA GLN A 21 -4.43 -19.92 3.48
C GLN A 21 -4.29 -19.26 4.86
N LYS A 22 -4.35 -17.92 4.94
CA LYS A 22 -4.16 -17.16 6.18
C LYS A 22 -5.47 -16.92 6.93
N THR A 23 -5.38 -17.02 8.24
CA THR A 23 -6.48 -16.64 9.14
C THR A 23 -6.77 -15.14 9.05
N PRO A 24 -7.97 -14.69 9.45
CA PRO A 24 -8.28 -13.27 9.52
C PRO A 24 -7.31 -12.48 10.39
N LEU A 25 -6.83 -13.05 11.51
CA LEU A 25 -5.89 -12.39 12.42
C LEU A 25 -4.50 -12.22 11.80
N GLU A 26 -3.99 -13.24 11.10
CA GLU A 26 -2.71 -13.10 10.38
C GLU A 26 -2.80 -12.06 9.27
N ARG A 27 -3.93 -11.99 8.55
CA ARG A 27 -4.17 -10.96 7.53
C ARG A 27 -4.21 -9.57 8.15
N LEU A 28 -4.86 -9.41 9.29
CA LEU A 28 -4.90 -8.13 10.02
C LEU A 28 -3.51 -7.71 10.48
N ALA A 29 -2.72 -8.62 11.05
CA ALA A 29 -1.36 -8.35 11.48
C ALA A 29 -0.46 -7.93 10.29
N ALA A 30 -0.55 -8.62 9.16
CA ALA A 30 0.18 -8.26 7.95
C ALA A 30 -0.23 -6.89 7.40
N ALA A 31 -1.53 -6.57 7.42
CA ALA A 31 -2.02 -5.26 7.02
C ALA A 31 -1.48 -4.15 7.95
N ALA A 32 -1.43 -4.37 9.26
CA ALA A 32 -0.86 -3.41 10.21
C ALA A 32 0.63 -3.15 9.93
N GLN A 33 1.42 -4.20 9.66
CA GLN A 33 2.83 -4.08 9.29
C GLN A 33 3.00 -3.28 7.98
N LEU A 34 2.19 -3.57 6.96
CA LEU A 34 2.20 -2.85 5.69
C LEU A 34 1.91 -1.35 5.90
N MET A 35 0.90 -1.02 6.72
CA MET A 35 0.57 0.36 7.05
C MET A 35 1.70 1.07 7.79
N ALA A 36 2.36 0.39 8.73
CA ALA A 36 3.50 0.95 9.45
C ALA A 36 4.68 1.25 8.51
N GLU A 37 5.02 0.33 7.60
CA GLU A 37 6.11 0.56 6.64
C GLU A 37 5.76 1.68 5.66
N ALA A 38 4.51 1.74 5.18
CA ALA A 38 4.07 2.84 4.33
C ALA A 38 4.22 4.22 5.01
N ARG A 39 3.88 4.30 6.32
CA ARG A 39 4.11 5.52 7.11
C ARG A 39 5.59 5.83 7.26
N ARG A 40 6.44 4.82 7.46
CA ARG A 40 7.90 4.97 7.56
C ARG A 40 8.49 5.54 6.27
N VAL A 41 8.13 4.97 5.12
CA VAL A 41 8.56 5.45 3.79
C VAL A 41 8.08 6.88 3.54
N TYR A 42 6.84 7.19 3.90
CA TYR A 42 6.31 8.54 3.77
C TYR A 42 7.08 9.54 4.66
N ALA A 43 7.34 9.21 5.92
CA ALA A 43 8.07 10.07 6.84
C ALA A 43 9.55 10.24 6.46
N ALA A 44 10.13 9.33 5.69
CA ALA A 44 11.53 9.42 5.25
C ALA A 44 11.79 10.58 4.27
N ASN A 45 10.76 11.11 3.60
CA ASN A 45 10.90 12.30 2.77
C ASN A 45 10.58 13.56 3.59
N PRO A 46 11.57 14.43 3.89
CA PRO A 46 11.34 15.65 4.68
C PRO A 46 10.44 16.67 3.99
N ALA A 47 10.24 16.57 2.67
CA ALA A 47 9.32 17.43 1.92
C ALA A 47 7.84 17.01 2.08
N ASN A 48 7.56 15.84 2.67
CA ASN A 48 6.20 15.40 2.87
C ASN A 48 5.55 16.12 4.07
N PRO A 49 4.33 16.65 3.92
CA PRO A 49 3.62 17.25 5.05
C PRO A 49 3.30 16.19 6.12
N PRO A 50 3.21 16.56 7.41
CA PRO A 50 2.86 15.59 8.45
C PRO A 50 1.49 14.95 8.20
N LEU A 51 1.41 13.62 8.35
CA LEU A 51 0.14 12.91 8.31
C LEU A 51 -0.65 13.22 9.59
N ALA A 52 -1.69 14.04 9.49
CA ALA A 52 -2.63 14.22 10.60
C ALA A 52 -3.33 12.88 10.93
N TYR A 53 -3.55 12.61 12.22
CA TYR A 53 -4.27 11.41 12.65
C TYR A 53 -5.65 11.31 11.96
N GLY A 54 -5.94 10.15 11.37
CA GLY A 54 -7.28 9.82 10.85
C GLY A 54 -7.68 10.42 9.51
N ASN A 55 -7.00 11.44 9.00
CA ASN A 55 -7.47 12.15 7.80
C ASN A 55 -6.68 11.70 6.57
N ARG A 56 -7.39 11.08 5.61
CA ARG A 56 -6.92 10.98 4.22
C ARG A 56 -6.46 12.39 3.80
N VAL A 57 -5.28 12.51 3.20
CA VAL A 57 -4.90 13.75 2.51
C VAL A 57 -6.03 14.04 1.51
N LEU A 58 -6.80 15.09 1.77
CA LEU A 58 -7.87 15.48 0.87
C LEU A 58 -7.21 15.81 -0.46
N LYS A 59 -7.68 15.20 -1.55
CA LYS A 59 -7.18 15.51 -2.91
C LYS A 59 -7.27 17.01 -3.23
N SER A 60 -8.12 17.75 -2.52
CA SER A 60 -8.25 19.21 -2.61
C SER A 60 -7.13 19.99 -1.93
N ALA A 61 -6.42 19.41 -0.95
CA ALA A 61 -5.30 20.08 -0.28
C ALA A 61 -4.04 20.14 -1.16
N THR A 62 -3.92 19.22 -2.12
CA THR A 62 -2.89 19.21 -3.16
C THR A 62 -3.54 18.83 -4.50
N PRO A 63 -4.20 19.77 -5.18
CA PRO A 63 -4.79 19.51 -6.49
C PRO A 63 -3.68 19.15 -7.47
N VAL A 64 -3.71 17.92 -8.00
CA VAL A 64 -2.82 17.55 -9.11
C VAL A 64 -3.42 18.17 -10.38
N PRO A 65 -2.72 19.10 -11.06
CA PRO A 65 -3.23 19.70 -12.28
C PRO A 65 -3.46 18.59 -13.32
N ARG A 66 -4.71 18.40 -13.72
CA ARG A 66 -5.03 17.52 -14.85
C ARG A 66 -4.57 18.23 -16.11
N ARG A 67 -3.80 17.52 -16.94
CA ARG A 67 -3.30 18.00 -18.23
C ARG A 67 -4.44 18.69 -18.99
N ALA A 68 -4.32 19.99 -19.24
CA ALA A 68 -5.22 20.70 -20.13
C ALA A 68 -5.13 20.02 -21.49
N ARG A 69 -6.28 19.58 -22.00
CA ARG A 69 -6.38 19.07 -23.37
C ARG A 69 -6.33 20.24 -24.33
#